data_AF-A0AA95S7P8-F1
#
_entry.id   AF-A0AA95S7P8-F1
#
_cell.length_a   1.000
_cell.length_b   1.000
_cell.length_c   1.000
_cell.angle_alpha   90.00
_cell.angle_beta   90.00
_cell.angle_gamma   90.00
#
_symmetry.space_group_name_H-M   'P 1'
#
loop_
_entity.id
_entity.type
_entity.pdbx_description
1 polymer ?
#
loop_
_entity_poly.entity_id
_entity_poly.type
_entity_poly.pdbx_seq_one_letter_code
_entity_poly.pdbx_strand_id
1 'polypeptide(L)'
;MTEWTKDKEKKVLWKYRFLLTFRILRVIVILFCLYAVYMMLLSIGYSKTNLYSKNEFQMNLAIDWTQAGNYGESGLHGEITPFLSQKISFPLYRTIGKEEQPIGTVNLTKGVGPFSTKEITYLNSADAKLFQFYLPEDPRTGKALRLQSTPEVWSSLNKVHEGTVANLAFSTTTFLKPEELLDRLKDYDVDVLWMPLYTGELKELRDIGYTLGGDNYLSVDSIGLSKARQSDDYHSYSVTGIRMETIKENENIMLSNMKMLIDNESSSYLENVLGLRYLDDRYHYLKKNGFHVYGAVVTGPVKELLKLKNLDIVQGAELGKYEYWNWTAQD
;
A
#
# COMPACT_ATOMS: atom_id res chain seq x y z
N MET A 1 -81.54 0.56 25.12
CA MET A 1 -80.53 0.61 24.05
C MET A 1 -79.84 1.96 24.14
N THR A 2 -78.58 2.02 24.57
CA THR A 2 -77.84 3.28 24.71
C THR A 2 -77.48 3.82 23.32
N GLU A 3 -77.95 5.02 22.98
CA GLU A 3 -77.70 5.66 21.69
C GLU A 3 -76.21 5.88 21.43
N TRP A 4 -75.78 5.34 20.29
CA TRP A 4 -74.45 5.50 19.70
C TRP A 4 -74.37 6.89 19.05
N THR A 5 -73.71 7.82 19.73
CA THR A 5 -73.51 9.20 19.27
C THR A 5 -72.17 9.34 18.54
N LYS A 6 -72.13 10.07 17.42
CA LYS A 6 -70.92 10.32 16.60
C LYS A 6 -69.70 10.78 17.42
N ASP A 7 -69.92 11.54 18.50
CA ASP A 7 -68.84 11.98 19.40
C ASP A 7 -68.24 10.86 20.26
N LYS A 8 -69.04 9.86 20.67
CA LYS A 8 -68.54 8.68 21.38
C LYS A 8 -67.69 7.81 20.46
N GLU A 9 -68.10 7.66 19.20
CA GLU A 9 -67.32 6.95 18.18
C GLU A 9 -65.98 7.64 17.91
N LYS A 10 -65.98 8.97 17.75
CA LYS A 10 -64.75 9.75 17.55
C LYS A 10 -63.79 9.64 18.74
N LYS A 11 -64.32 9.64 19.98
CA LYS A 11 -63.53 9.52 21.21
C LYS A 11 -62.93 8.11 21.37
N VAL A 12 -63.68 7.07 21.00
CA VAL A 12 -63.20 5.68 20.99
C VAL A 12 -62.13 5.48 19.92
N LEU A 13 -62.36 5.94 18.69
CA LEU A 13 -61.37 5.87 17.60
C LEU A 13 -60.08 6.63 17.93
N TRP A 14 -60.19 7.80 18.57
CA TRP A 14 -59.02 8.58 19.00
C TRP A 14 -58.24 7.86 20.11
N LYS A 15 -58.93 7.27 21.09
CA LYS A 15 -58.31 6.44 22.14
C LYS A 15 -57.63 5.20 21.55
N TYR A 16 -58.26 4.51 20.59
CA TYR A 16 -57.66 3.37 19.90
C TYR A 16 -56.45 3.77 19.06
N ARG A 17 -56.52 4.89 18.32
CA ARG A 17 -55.37 5.45 17.59
C ARG A 17 -54.21 5.75 18.54
N PHE A 18 -54.46 6.38 19.68
CA PHE A 18 -53.44 6.70 20.68
C PHE A 18 -52.82 5.46 21.34
N LEU A 19 -53.63 4.43 21.58
CA LEU A 19 -53.18 3.17 22.16
C LEU A 19 -52.35 2.36 21.16
N LEU A 20 -52.71 2.42 19.88
CA LEU A 20 -52.00 1.78 18.78
C LEU A 20 -50.68 2.51 18.49
N THR A 21 -50.66 3.85 18.46
CA THR A 21 -49.42 4.63 18.34
C THR A 21 -48.48 4.41 19.53
N PHE A 22 -49.00 4.32 20.76
CA PHE A 22 -48.18 4.01 21.93
C PHE A 22 -47.60 2.60 21.88
N ARG A 23 -48.36 1.61 21.38
CA ARG A 23 -47.84 0.24 21.15
C ARG A 23 -46.75 0.21 20.08
N ILE A 24 -46.96 0.90 18.96
CA ILE A 24 -45.95 1.03 17.90
C ILE A 24 -44.69 1.71 18.46
N LEU A 25 -44.85 2.82 19.19
CA LEU A 25 -43.74 3.53 19.81
C LEU A 25 -42.96 2.62 20.77
N ARG A 26 -43.66 1.84 21.60
CA ARG A 26 -43.01 0.87 22.50
C ARG A 26 -42.20 -0.18 21.74
N VAL A 27 -42.72 -0.71 20.63
CA VAL A 27 -41.98 -1.67 19.78
C VAL A 27 -40.76 -1.01 19.15
N ILE A 28 -40.88 0.21 18.63
CA ILE A 28 -39.75 0.97 18.08
C ILE A 28 -38.68 1.19 19.14
N VAL A 29 -39.07 1.57 20.36
CA VAL A 29 -38.13 1.75 21.48
C VAL A 29 -37.43 0.43 21.84
N ILE A 30 -38.15 -0.69 21.88
CA ILE A 30 -37.53 -2.00 22.12
C ILE A 30 -36.52 -2.34 21.01
N LEU A 31 -36.88 -2.16 19.75
CA LEU A 31 -35.98 -2.41 18.61
C LEU A 31 -34.75 -1.50 18.67
N PHE A 32 -34.93 -0.23 19.04
CA PHE A 32 -33.83 0.71 19.23
C PHE A 32 -32.90 0.27 20.36
N CYS A 33 -33.43 -0.15 21.51
CA CYS A 33 -32.62 -0.67 22.61
C CYS A 33 -31.85 -1.94 22.22
N LEU A 34 -32.49 -2.87 21.50
CA LEU A 34 -31.83 -4.07 20.99
C LEU A 34 -30.71 -3.72 20.02
N TYR A 35 -30.94 -2.77 19.11
CA TYR A 35 -29.92 -2.27 18.19
C TYR A 35 -28.76 -1.60 18.93
N ALA A 36 -29.04 -0.78 19.95
CA ALA A 36 -28.01 -0.14 20.76
C ALA A 36 -27.14 -1.17 21.52
N VAL A 37 -27.76 -2.19 22.10
CA VAL A 37 -27.03 -3.30 22.76
C VAL A 37 -26.20 -4.08 21.74
N TYR A 38 -26.75 -4.39 20.56
CA TYR A 38 -26.03 -5.04 19.48
C TYR A 38 -24.78 -4.24 19.07
N MET A 39 -24.94 -2.94 18.78
CA MET A 39 -23.82 -2.07 18.40
C MET A 39 -22.79 -1.93 19.53
N MET A 40 -23.23 -1.91 20.79
CA MET A 40 -22.32 -1.89 21.95
C MET A 40 -21.48 -3.16 22.02
N LEU A 41 -22.11 -4.34 21.89
CA LEU A 41 -21.40 -5.62 21.89
C LEU A 41 -20.41 -5.74 20.72
N LEU A 42 -20.79 -5.26 19.54
CA LEU A 42 -19.89 -5.19 18.39
C LEU A 42 -18.69 -4.30 18.66
N SER A 43 -18.91 -3.08 19.14
CA SER A 43 -17.84 -2.14 19.44
C SER A 43 -16.84 -2.71 20.47
N ILE A 44 -17.35 -3.38 21.51
CA ILE A 44 -16.50 -4.07 22.51
C ILE A 44 -15.72 -5.23 21.88
N GLY A 45 -16.36 -6.03 21.02
CA GLY A 45 -15.70 -7.15 20.35
C GLY A 45 -14.55 -6.69 19.44
N TYR A 46 -14.77 -5.64 18.65
CA TYR A 46 -13.76 -5.11 17.72
C TYR A 46 -12.63 -4.35 18.44
N SER A 47 -12.93 -3.59 19.49
CA SER A 47 -11.91 -2.90 20.28
C SER A 47 -10.99 -3.88 21.00
N LYS A 48 -11.54 -4.97 21.57
CA LYS A 48 -10.74 -6.00 22.25
C LYS A 48 -9.84 -6.80 21.29
N THR A 49 -10.24 -6.95 20.04
CA THR A 49 -9.54 -7.78 19.05
C THR A 49 -8.49 -7.01 18.24
N ASN A 50 -8.32 -5.71 18.48
CA ASN A 50 -7.41 -4.82 17.74
C ASN A 50 -7.54 -4.95 16.21
N LEU A 51 -8.73 -5.32 15.71
CA LEU A 51 -8.95 -5.59 14.29
C LEU A 51 -8.63 -4.37 13.43
N TYR A 52 -8.91 -3.16 13.95
CA TYR A 52 -8.54 -1.90 13.30
C TYR A 52 -7.06 -1.83 13.01
N SER A 53 -6.23 -1.78 14.06
CA SER A 53 -4.79 -1.60 13.93
C SER A 53 -4.15 -2.75 13.16
N LYS A 54 -4.66 -3.97 13.32
CA LYS A 54 -4.23 -5.13 12.52
C LYS A 54 -4.47 -4.91 11.02
N ASN A 55 -5.70 -4.58 10.61
CA ASN A 55 -6.05 -4.44 9.20
C ASN A 55 -5.34 -3.24 8.55
N GLU A 56 -5.18 -2.17 9.31
CA GLU A 56 -4.42 -0.99 8.90
C GLU A 56 -2.93 -1.33 8.69
N PHE A 57 -2.31 -2.03 9.65
CA PHE A 57 -0.94 -2.48 9.53
C PHE A 57 -0.73 -3.38 8.30
N GLN A 58 -1.62 -4.33 8.07
CA GLN A 58 -1.58 -5.20 6.89
C GLN A 58 -1.72 -4.42 5.57
N MET A 59 -2.58 -3.41 5.54
CA MET A 59 -2.72 -2.54 4.37
C MET A 59 -1.46 -1.69 4.15
N ASN A 60 -0.87 -1.15 5.22
CA ASN A 60 0.37 -0.40 5.14
C ASN A 60 1.51 -1.26 4.59
N LEU A 61 1.64 -2.52 5.03
CA LEU A 61 2.60 -3.47 4.43
C LEU A 61 2.37 -3.66 2.93
N ALA A 62 1.11 -3.82 2.52
CA ALA A 62 0.77 -3.99 1.12
C ALA A 62 1.13 -2.76 0.28
N ILE A 63 0.88 -1.55 0.80
CA ILE A 63 1.28 -0.29 0.16
C ILE A 63 2.81 -0.20 0.09
N ASP A 64 3.49 -0.45 1.20
CA ASP A 64 4.95 -0.38 1.30
C ASP A 64 5.61 -1.30 0.24
N TRP A 65 5.03 -2.47 -0.05
CA TRP A 65 5.56 -3.41 -1.05
C TRP A 65 5.13 -3.14 -2.49
N THR A 66 3.92 -2.63 -2.72
CA THR A 66 3.35 -2.49 -4.08
C THR A 66 3.45 -1.08 -4.66
N GLN A 67 3.60 -0.05 -3.82
CA GLN A 67 3.67 1.34 -4.25
C GLN A 67 5.06 1.92 -4.02
N ALA A 68 5.86 1.89 -5.07
CA ALA A 68 7.27 2.26 -5.03
C ALA A 68 7.50 3.69 -4.48
N GLY A 69 7.97 3.77 -3.23
CA GLY A 69 8.25 5.03 -2.52
C GLY A 69 7.06 5.72 -1.86
N ASN A 70 5.86 5.12 -1.91
CA ASN A 70 4.70 5.59 -1.14
C ASN A 70 4.56 4.74 0.13
N TYR A 71 4.03 5.32 1.19
CA TYR A 71 3.70 4.59 2.40
C TYR A 71 2.49 5.20 3.07
N GLY A 72 1.74 4.38 3.81
CA GLY A 72 0.69 4.85 4.69
C GLY A 72 1.24 5.21 6.07
N GLU A 73 0.71 6.29 6.62
CA GLU A 73 0.86 6.63 8.03
C GLU A 73 -0.36 6.12 8.81
N SER A 74 -0.24 6.10 10.15
CA SER A 74 -1.32 5.64 11.00
C SER A 74 -2.62 6.43 10.79
N GLY A 75 -3.73 5.72 10.61
CA GLY A 75 -5.05 6.28 10.38
C GLY A 75 -5.64 6.90 11.63
N LEU A 76 -6.28 8.07 11.47
CA LEU A 76 -7.00 8.76 12.53
C LEU A 76 -8.42 8.18 12.79
N HIS A 77 -9.00 7.47 11.81
CA HIS A 77 -10.42 7.13 11.82
C HIS A 77 -10.71 5.71 11.31
N GLY A 78 -11.28 4.91 12.22
CA GLY A 78 -11.91 3.63 11.91
C GLY A 78 -13.34 3.58 12.43
N GLU A 79 -14.28 3.18 11.58
CA GLU A 79 -15.67 3.01 11.96
C GLU A 79 -16.16 1.59 11.68
N ILE A 80 -16.95 1.06 12.62
CA ILE A 80 -17.59 -0.26 12.50
C ILE A 80 -19.02 -0.02 12.05
N THR A 81 -19.38 -0.64 10.93
CA THR A 81 -20.75 -0.58 10.42
C THR A 81 -21.62 -1.63 11.11
N PRO A 82 -22.95 -1.45 11.12
CA PRO A 82 -23.89 -2.44 11.65
C PRO A 82 -23.83 -3.81 10.95
N PHE A 83 -23.19 -3.89 9.78
CA PHE A 83 -23.09 -5.09 8.95
C PHE A 83 -21.78 -5.86 9.17
N LEU A 84 -21.16 -5.73 10.36
CA LEU A 84 -19.88 -6.38 10.70
C LEU A 84 -18.74 -6.01 9.74
N SER A 85 -18.85 -4.87 9.05
CA SER A 85 -17.77 -4.35 8.23
C SER A 85 -17.05 -3.23 8.94
N GLN A 86 -15.77 -3.13 8.66
CA GLN A 86 -14.89 -2.10 9.18
C GLN A 86 -14.48 -1.18 8.04
N LYS A 87 -14.62 0.13 8.23
CA LYS A 87 -14.06 1.13 7.33
C LYS A 87 -12.88 1.80 8.01
N ILE A 88 -11.79 1.92 7.28
CA ILE A 88 -10.53 2.49 7.73
C ILE A 88 -10.11 3.49 6.67
N SER A 89 -9.79 4.71 7.09
CA SER A 89 -9.28 5.75 6.21
C SER A 89 -8.01 6.34 6.79
N PHE A 90 -6.95 6.37 5.98
CA PHE A 90 -5.65 6.92 6.40
C PHE A 90 -4.96 7.66 5.25
N PRO A 91 -4.17 8.70 5.56
CA PRO A 91 -3.43 9.46 4.56
C PRO A 91 -2.31 8.63 3.92
N LEU A 92 -2.12 8.83 2.62
CA LEU A 92 -1.03 8.26 1.84
C LEU A 92 0.04 9.32 1.62
N TYR A 93 1.28 8.98 1.90
CA TYR A 93 2.43 9.88 1.75
C TYR A 93 3.44 9.36 0.74
N ARG A 94 4.24 10.29 0.23
CA ARG A 94 5.41 10.02 -0.62
C ARG A 94 6.60 10.79 -0.07
N THR A 95 7.74 10.12 0.05
CA THR A 95 9.00 10.77 0.45
C THR A 95 9.63 11.44 -0.76
N ILE A 96 9.95 12.73 -0.66
CA ILE A 96 10.73 13.47 -1.66
C ILE A 96 11.81 14.26 -0.92
N GLY A 97 13.07 13.91 -1.18
CA GLY A 97 14.21 14.36 -0.39
C GLY A 97 14.10 13.83 1.04
N LYS A 98 14.07 14.73 2.03
CA LYS A 98 13.92 14.37 3.46
C LYS A 98 12.53 14.64 4.02
N GLU A 99 11.59 15.11 3.19
CA GLU A 99 10.23 15.41 3.63
C GLU A 99 9.21 14.41 3.09
N GLU A 100 8.13 14.32 3.84
CA GLU A 100 7.01 13.43 3.62
C GLU A 100 5.80 14.26 3.14
N GLN A 101 5.37 14.06 1.90
CA GLN A 101 4.27 14.83 1.31
C GLN A 101 2.99 14.01 1.20
N PRO A 102 1.83 14.56 1.60
CA PRO A 102 0.55 13.88 1.43
C PRO A 102 0.18 13.86 -0.06
N ILE A 103 -0.10 12.67 -0.59
CA ILE A 103 -0.47 12.46 -2.00
C ILE A 103 -1.90 11.93 -2.18
N GLY A 104 -2.55 11.50 -1.09
CA GLY A 104 -3.91 10.97 -1.16
C GLY A 104 -4.41 10.40 0.15
N THR A 105 -5.49 9.63 0.05
CA THR A 105 -6.09 8.90 1.17
C THR A 105 -6.45 7.50 0.70
N VAL A 106 -6.16 6.50 1.53
CA VAL A 106 -6.55 5.11 1.31
C VAL A 106 -7.82 4.85 2.09
N ASN A 107 -8.84 4.36 1.40
CA ASN A 107 -10.11 3.95 1.98
C ASN A 107 -10.23 2.43 1.88
N LEU A 108 -10.17 1.76 3.02
CA LEU A 108 -10.30 0.32 3.15
C LEU A 108 -11.65 0.00 3.78
N THR A 109 -12.45 -0.84 3.13
CA THR A 109 -13.60 -1.49 3.76
C THR A 109 -13.30 -2.97 3.89
N LYS A 110 -13.15 -3.49 5.13
CA LYS A 110 -13.05 -4.92 5.39
C LYS A 110 -14.43 -5.46 5.79
N GLY A 111 -15.06 -6.19 4.88
CA GLY A 111 -16.34 -6.86 5.10
C GLY A 111 -16.17 -8.34 5.43
N VAL A 112 -17.28 -9.02 5.66
CA VAL A 112 -17.30 -10.49 5.80
C VAL A 112 -17.25 -11.12 4.40
N GLY A 113 -16.30 -12.02 4.15
CA GLY A 113 -16.18 -12.69 2.84
C GLY A 113 -15.73 -11.74 1.72
N PRO A 114 -16.33 -11.79 0.51
CA PRO A 114 -15.84 -11.07 -0.67
C PRO A 114 -16.17 -9.57 -0.66
N PHE A 115 -16.88 -9.05 0.35
CA PHE A 115 -17.31 -7.64 0.43
C PHE A 115 -16.23 -6.69 0.93
N SER A 116 -14.96 -7.10 0.87
CA SER A 116 -13.83 -6.25 1.23
C SER A 116 -13.33 -5.49 0.01
N THR A 117 -13.10 -4.20 0.14
CA THR A 117 -12.69 -3.32 -0.95
C THR A 117 -11.57 -2.38 -0.50
N LYS A 118 -10.73 -2.00 -1.47
CA LYS A 118 -9.69 -0.97 -1.32
C LYS A 118 -9.90 0.07 -2.41
N GLU A 119 -9.89 1.33 -2.01
CA GLU A 119 -9.89 2.48 -2.91
C GLU A 119 -8.80 3.46 -2.49
N ILE A 120 -8.12 4.06 -3.46
CA ILE A 120 -7.11 5.10 -3.21
C ILE A 120 -7.56 6.35 -3.95
N THR A 121 -7.76 7.42 -3.19
CA THR A 121 -8.13 8.73 -3.71
C THR A 121 -6.89 9.61 -3.68
N TYR A 122 -6.37 9.96 -4.86
CA TYR A 122 -5.21 10.84 -4.99
C TYR A 122 -5.63 12.32 -4.98
N LEU A 123 -4.79 13.19 -4.40
CA LEU A 123 -5.03 14.64 -4.41
C LEU A 123 -4.92 15.23 -5.81
N ASN A 124 -3.97 14.74 -6.61
CA ASN A 124 -3.81 15.11 -8.02
C ASN A 124 -3.71 13.88 -8.90
N SER A 125 -4.19 13.96 -10.15
CA SER A 125 -4.08 12.86 -11.11
C SER A 125 -2.63 12.45 -11.42
N ALA A 126 -1.68 13.38 -11.29
CA ALA A 126 -0.26 13.10 -11.47
C ALA A 126 0.32 12.21 -10.35
N ASP A 127 -0.28 12.21 -9.16
CA ASP A 127 0.16 11.39 -8.02
C ASP A 127 -0.18 9.91 -8.18
N ALA A 128 -1.18 9.61 -9.00
CA ALA A 128 -1.60 8.25 -9.35
C ALA A 128 -0.61 7.52 -10.28
N LYS A 129 0.35 8.23 -10.87
CA LYS A 129 1.36 7.62 -11.75
C LYS A 129 2.35 6.81 -10.93
N LEU A 130 2.38 5.49 -11.15
CA LEU A 130 3.37 4.59 -10.56
C LEU A 130 4.58 4.46 -11.48
N PHE A 131 5.75 4.24 -10.87
CA PHE A 131 6.98 3.98 -11.60
C PHE A 131 6.94 2.63 -12.31
N GLN A 132 7.48 2.57 -13.52
CA GLN A 132 7.62 1.32 -14.26
C GLN A 132 9.02 0.75 -14.11
N PHE A 133 9.10 -0.57 -13.90
CA PHE A 133 10.36 -1.30 -13.82
C PHE A 133 10.42 -2.38 -14.87
N TYR A 134 11.62 -2.61 -15.39
CA TYR A 134 11.86 -3.52 -16.50
C TYR A 134 12.88 -4.59 -16.11
N LEU A 135 12.58 -5.83 -16.47
CA LEU A 135 13.46 -6.95 -16.17
C LEU A 135 14.76 -6.86 -17.01
N PRO A 136 15.91 -7.22 -16.43
CA PRO A 136 17.21 -7.19 -17.11
C PRO A 136 17.36 -8.28 -18.17
N GLU A 137 16.58 -9.35 -18.06
CA GLU A 137 16.54 -10.47 -19.00
C GLU A 137 15.11 -11.03 -19.06
N ASP A 138 14.75 -11.68 -20.17
CA ASP A 138 13.50 -12.42 -20.27
C ASP A 138 13.65 -13.77 -19.55
N PRO A 139 12.93 -14.01 -18.44
CA PRO A 139 13.07 -15.25 -17.67
C PRO A 139 12.72 -16.53 -18.42
N ARG A 140 12.00 -16.42 -19.56
CA ARG A 140 11.55 -17.56 -20.37
C ARG A 140 12.60 -18.00 -21.38
N THR A 141 13.35 -17.04 -21.92
CA THR A 141 14.32 -17.28 -23.00
C THR A 141 15.77 -17.08 -22.58
N GLY A 142 16.01 -16.42 -21.44
CA GLY A 142 17.34 -16.03 -20.99
C GLY A 142 17.99 -14.94 -21.84
N LYS A 143 17.22 -14.27 -22.71
CA LYS A 143 17.72 -13.19 -23.56
C LYS A 143 17.84 -11.92 -22.72
N ALA A 144 19.04 -11.33 -22.69
CA ALA A 144 19.26 -10.04 -22.04
C ALA A 144 18.41 -8.94 -22.69
N LEU A 145 17.73 -8.15 -21.86
CA LEU A 145 16.89 -7.03 -22.26
C LEU A 145 17.63 -5.74 -21.94
N ARG A 146 17.94 -4.97 -22.98
CA ARG A 146 18.60 -3.68 -22.84
C ARG A 146 17.71 -2.59 -23.39
N LEU A 147 17.35 -1.69 -22.49
CA LEU A 147 16.63 -0.48 -22.85
C LEU A 147 17.60 0.53 -23.45
N GLN A 148 17.14 1.26 -24.46
CA GLN A 148 17.85 2.45 -24.90
C GLN A 148 17.84 3.47 -23.76
N SER A 149 18.98 4.13 -23.54
CA SER A 149 19.08 5.22 -22.56
C SER A 149 17.99 6.25 -22.83
N THR A 150 17.28 6.69 -21.79
CA THR A 150 16.20 7.69 -21.83
C THR A 150 16.78 9.10 -21.74
N PRO A 151 17.17 9.75 -22.86
CA PRO A 151 17.96 10.98 -22.81
C PRO A 151 17.10 12.15 -22.29
N GLU A 152 15.79 12.04 -22.41
CA GLU A 152 14.79 13.01 -21.97
C GLU A 152 14.82 13.19 -20.44
N VAL A 153 14.95 12.10 -19.67
CA VAL A 153 15.01 12.14 -18.20
C VAL A 153 16.27 12.87 -17.74
N TRP A 154 17.42 12.50 -18.31
CA TRP A 154 18.69 13.13 -17.98
C TRP A 154 18.78 14.58 -18.44
N SER A 155 18.19 14.90 -19.60
CA SER A 155 18.07 16.27 -20.11
C SER A 155 17.20 17.13 -19.19
N SER A 156 16.12 16.55 -18.65
CA SER A 156 15.23 17.23 -17.71
C SER A 156 15.96 17.55 -16.41
N LEU A 157 16.61 16.55 -15.78
CA LEU A 157 17.42 16.74 -14.57
C LEU A 157 18.53 17.78 -14.77
N ASN A 158 19.16 17.82 -15.94
CA ASN A 158 20.22 18.79 -16.22
C ASN A 158 19.73 20.24 -16.27
N LYS A 159 18.45 20.47 -16.61
CA LYS A 159 17.85 21.81 -16.68
C LYS A 159 17.33 22.32 -15.35
N VAL A 160 17.15 21.45 -14.36
CA VAL A 160 16.63 21.85 -13.05
C VAL A 160 17.74 22.51 -12.21
N HIS A 161 17.33 23.49 -11.41
CA HIS A 161 18.20 24.26 -10.53
C HIS A 161 18.82 23.39 -9.42
N GLU A 162 19.99 23.78 -8.92
CA GLU A 162 20.78 22.98 -7.95
C GLU A 162 20.09 22.87 -6.58
N GLY A 163 19.31 23.89 -6.19
CA GLY A 163 18.48 23.90 -4.99
C GLY A 163 17.19 23.08 -5.08
N THR A 164 17.23 21.91 -5.70
CA THR A 164 16.06 21.02 -5.83
C THR A 164 16.40 19.56 -5.53
N VAL A 165 15.39 18.86 -5.03
CA VAL A 165 15.42 17.41 -4.79
C VAL A 165 14.41 16.73 -5.70
N ALA A 166 14.62 15.46 -6.01
CA ALA A 166 13.70 14.69 -6.84
C ALA A 166 13.66 13.22 -6.46
N ASN A 167 12.62 12.53 -6.91
CA ASN A 167 12.60 11.06 -6.95
C ASN A 167 13.00 10.57 -8.34
N LEU A 168 13.80 9.53 -8.39
CA LEU A 168 14.20 8.86 -9.62
C LEU A 168 14.00 7.36 -9.44
N ALA A 169 13.23 6.75 -10.33
CA ALA A 169 13.20 5.30 -10.46
C ALA A 169 14.15 4.88 -11.57
N PHE A 170 14.82 3.75 -11.41
CA PHE A 170 15.57 3.12 -12.48
C PHE A 170 15.50 1.61 -12.36
N SER A 171 15.69 0.94 -13.50
CA SER A 171 15.89 -0.51 -13.58
C SER A 171 17.37 -0.81 -13.73
N THR A 172 17.80 -2.01 -13.37
CA THR A 172 19.19 -2.43 -13.53
C THR A 172 19.38 -3.28 -14.79
N THR A 173 20.61 -3.35 -15.30
CA THR A 173 20.98 -4.20 -16.45
C THR A 173 21.18 -5.67 -16.09
N THR A 174 21.24 -5.99 -14.79
CA THR A 174 21.39 -7.35 -14.25
C THR A 174 20.63 -7.47 -12.93
N PHE A 175 20.28 -8.70 -12.53
CA PHE A 175 19.77 -8.95 -11.18
C PHE A 175 20.90 -8.81 -10.17
N LEU A 176 20.66 -8.04 -9.11
CA LEU A 176 21.63 -7.79 -8.05
C LEU A 176 21.06 -8.22 -6.71
N LYS A 177 21.92 -8.51 -5.74
CA LYS A 177 21.47 -8.57 -4.35
C LYS A 177 21.19 -7.15 -3.83
N PRO A 178 20.28 -6.98 -2.85
CA PRO A 178 20.04 -5.68 -2.26
C PRO A 178 21.30 -5.01 -1.71
N GLU A 179 22.21 -5.77 -1.08
CA GLU A 179 23.50 -5.25 -0.59
C GLU A 179 24.38 -4.75 -1.73
N GLU A 180 24.42 -5.50 -2.83
CA GLU A 180 25.23 -5.15 -4.00
C GLU A 180 24.73 -3.87 -4.64
N LEU A 181 23.41 -3.67 -4.73
CA LEU A 181 22.85 -2.42 -5.26
C LEU A 181 23.17 -1.24 -4.33
N LEU A 182 23.07 -1.41 -3.01
CA LEU A 182 23.44 -0.38 -2.04
C LEU A 182 24.94 -0.03 -2.11
N ASP A 183 25.81 -1.02 -2.29
CA ASP A 183 27.25 -0.78 -2.45
C ASP A 183 27.56 0.06 -3.70
N ARG A 184 26.81 -0.13 -4.78
CA ARG A 184 26.96 0.66 -6.02
C ARG A 184 26.49 2.11 -5.89
N LEU A 185 25.61 2.38 -4.92
CA LEU A 185 25.03 3.70 -4.67
C LEU A 185 25.72 4.46 -3.54
N LYS A 186 26.60 3.82 -2.75
CA LYS A 186 27.22 4.42 -1.54
C LYS A 186 28.02 5.70 -1.79
N ASP A 187 28.59 5.85 -2.99
CA ASP A 187 29.41 7.01 -3.36
C ASP A 187 28.55 8.21 -3.82
N TYR A 188 27.23 8.02 -3.88
CA TYR A 188 26.26 9.04 -4.26
C TYR A 188 25.43 9.42 -3.04
N ASP A 189 25.23 10.72 -2.82
CA ASP A 189 24.40 11.23 -1.73
C ASP A 189 22.91 11.11 -2.11
N VAL A 190 22.41 9.88 -2.04
CA VAL A 190 21.03 9.49 -2.38
C VAL A 190 20.51 8.48 -1.36
N ASP A 191 19.22 8.58 -1.05
CA ASP A 191 18.51 7.60 -0.22
C ASP A 191 17.73 6.61 -1.10
N VAL A 192 17.81 5.33 -0.78
CA VAL A 192 17.00 4.29 -1.42
C VAL A 192 15.67 4.16 -0.70
N LEU A 193 14.56 4.34 -1.42
CA LEU A 193 13.21 4.27 -0.87
C LEU A 193 12.56 2.90 -1.09
N TRP A 194 12.85 2.25 -2.22
CA TRP A 194 12.19 1.01 -2.62
C TRP A 194 12.99 0.27 -3.69
N MET A 195 12.99 -1.06 -3.72
CA MET A 195 13.67 -1.87 -4.74
C MET A 195 12.73 -2.99 -5.25
N PRO A 196 12.42 -3.06 -6.56
CA PRO A 196 11.59 -4.13 -7.10
C PRO A 196 12.30 -5.48 -6.94
N LEU A 197 11.57 -6.50 -6.49
CA LEU A 197 12.09 -7.85 -6.30
C LEU A 197 11.67 -8.75 -7.45
N TYR A 198 12.61 -9.54 -7.93
CA TYR A 198 12.30 -10.68 -8.77
C TYR A 198 11.91 -11.86 -7.89
N THR A 199 10.69 -12.36 -8.07
CA THR A 199 10.09 -13.43 -7.25
C THR A 199 9.67 -14.65 -8.09
N GLY A 200 10.31 -14.84 -9.25
CA GLY A 200 10.06 -15.99 -10.12
C GLY A 200 8.99 -15.76 -11.18
N GLU A 201 8.69 -14.49 -11.48
CA GLU A 201 7.76 -14.07 -12.53
C GLU A 201 8.14 -14.71 -13.87
N LEU A 202 7.14 -15.21 -14.59
CA LEU A 202 7.24 -15.83 -15.92
C LEU A 202 8.05 -17.13 -15.98
N LYS A 203 8.51 -17.66 -14.83
CA LYS A 203 9.20 -18.94 -14.73
C LYS A 203 8.44 -19.92 -13.83
N GLU A 204 8.38 -19.59 -12.54
CA GLU A 204 7.61 -20.34 -11.54
C GLU A 204 6.16 -19.81 -11.49
N LEU A 205 6.00 -18.49 -11.63
CA LEU A 205 4.71 -17.80 -11.71
C LEU A 205 4.30 -17.56 -13.15
N ARG A 206 3.41 -18.39 -13.70
CA ARG A 206 3.01 -18.33 -15.13
C ARG A 206 1.82 -17.42 -15.42
N ASP A 207 0.91 -17.25 -14.45
CA ASP A 207 -0.34 -16.51 -14.64
C ASP A 207 -0.22 -15.02 -14.24
N ILE A 208 0.96 -14.44 -14.43
CA ILE A 208 1.22 -13.05 -14.07
C ILE A 208 1.04 -12.11 -15.27
N GLY A 209 0.45 -10.95 -15.01
CA GLY A 209 0.34 -9.90 -16.01
C GLY A 209 1.74 -9.36 -16.36
N TYR A 210 2.02 -9.26 -17.65
CA TYR A 210 3.26 -8.67 -18.15
C TYR A 210 2.98 -7.74 -19.32
N THR A 211 3.80 -6.70 -19.45
CA THR A 211 3.81 -5.82 -20.60
C THR A 211 5.09 -6.10 -21.40
N LEU A 212 4.92 -6.39 -22.68
CA LEU A 212 6.01 -6.61 -23.63
C LEU A 212 5.96 -5.52 -24.70
N GLY A 213 7.00 -4.70 -24.80
CA GLY A 213 7.11 -3.71 -25.86
C GLY A 213 8.20 -4.08 -26.86
N GLY A 214 7.78 -4.77 -27.91
CA GLY A 214 8.70 -5.38 -28.88
C GLY A 214 9.68 -6.35 -28.20
N ASP A 215 10.83 -6.55 -28.83
CA ASP A 215 11.86 -7.50 -28.39
C ASP A 215 12.80 -6.95 -27.29
N ASN A 216 12.53 -5.74 -26.79
CA ASN A 216 13.53 -4.93 -26.07
C ASN A 216 13.20 -4.66 -24.60
N TYR A 217 11.95 -4.79 -24.16
CA TYR A 217 11.61 -4.61 -22.75
C TYR A 217 10.42 -5.43 -22.27
N LEU A 218 10.51 -5.83 -21.00
CA LEU A 218 9.55 -6.68 -20.30
C LEU A 218 9.33 -6.10 -18.91
N SER A 219 8.08 -5.80 -18.58
CA SER A 219 7.68 -5.35 -17.25
C SER A 219 6.64 -6.31 -16.67
N VAL A 220 6.74 -6.59 -15.38
CA VAL A 220 5.88 -7.53 -14.66
C VAL A 220 5.34 -6.88 -13.40
N ASP A 221 4.16 -7.32 -12.98
CA ASP A 221 3.62 -6.97 -11.66
C ASP A 221 4.54 -7.54 -10.56
N SER A 222 5.15 -6.67 -9.78
CA SER A 222 6.19 -7.03 -8.82
C SER A 222 5.90 -6.41 -7.46
N ILE A 223 6.33 -7.12 -6.41
CA ILE A 223 6.49 -6.54 -5.08
C ILE A 223 7.93 -6.06 -4.94
N GLY A 224 8.17 -5.09 -4.07
CA GLY A 224 9.51 -4.63 -3.78
C GLY A 224 9.87 -4.63 -2.32
N LEU A 225 11.16 -4.63 -2.08
CA LEU A 225 11.77 -4.43 -0.78
C LEU A 225 11.70 -2.94 -0.44
N SER A 226 11.06 -2.65 0.69
CA SER A 226 10.83 -1.31 1.20
C SER A 226 11.44 -1.15 2.60
N LYS A 227 11.18 -0.01 3.25
CA LYS A 227 11.42 0.15 4.69
C LYS A 227 10.69 -0.96 5.46
N ALA A 228 11.38 -1.59 6.39
CA ALA A 228 10.81 -2.67 7.17
C ALA A 228 9.88 -2.10 8.23
N ARG A 229 8.69 -2.69 8.35
CA ARG A 229 7.71 -2.33 9.37
C ARG A 229 7.45 -3.53 10.26
N GLN A 230 7.72 -3.39 11.55
CA GLN A 230 7.54 -4.46 12.52
C GLN A 230 6.64 -3.98 13.65
N SER A 231 5.73 -4.86 14.10
CA SER A 231 4.83 -4.58 15.21
C SER A 231 4.59 -5.85 16.01
N ASP A 232 4.55 -5.70 17.33
CA ASP A 232 4.25 -6.81 18.25
C ASP A 232 2.74 -6.92 18.54
N ASP A 233 2.03 -5.79 18.60
CA ASP A 233 0.63 -5.71 19.05
C ASP A 233 -0.30 -4.90 18.12
N TYR A 234 0.23 -4.43 16.99
CA TYR A 234 -0.39 -3.55 16.01
C TYR A 234 -0.68 -2.11 16.47
N HIS A 235 -0.47 -1.75 17.74
CA HIS A 235 -0.69 -0.38 18.23
C HIS A 235 0.47 0.54 17.97
N SER A 236 1.68 -0.02 17.97
CA SER A 236 2.90 0.68 17.59
C SER A 236 3.69 -0.17 16.61
N TYR A 237 4.43 0.48 15.73
CA TYR A 237 5.34 -0.19 14.84
C TYR A 237 6.68 0.54 14.82
N SER A 238 7.76 -0.22 14.69
CA SER A 238 9.06 0.31 14.32
C SER A 238 9.17 0.35 12.80
N VAL A 239 9.90 1.35 12.30
CA VAL A 239 10.23 1.48 10.88
C VAL A 239 11.74 1.49 10.74
N THR A 240 12.27 0.56 9.96
CA THR A 240 13.70 0.44 9.66
C THR A 240 13.94 0.80 8.20
N GLY A 241 14.74 1.85 7.97
CA GLY A 241 15.08 2.32 6.61
C GLY A 241 15.88 1.30 5.80
N ILE A 242 16.05 1.56 4.50
CA ILE A 242 16.87 0.73 3.61
C ILE A 242 18.30 1.27 3.64
N ARG A 243 19.19 0.60 4.37
CA ARG A 243 20.61 0.93 4.46
C ARG A 243 21.46 -0.33 4.48
N MET A 244 22.77 -0.18 4.25
CA MET A 244 23.69 -1.32 4.19
C MET A 244 23.68 -2.14 5.49
N GLU A 245 23.57 -1.47 6.63
CA GLU A 245 23.56 -2.07 7.96
C GLU A 245 22.22 -2.73 8.34
N THR A 246 21.11 -2.27 7.76
CA THR A 246 19.76 -2.75 8.07
C THR A 246 19.19 -3.73 7.05
N ILE A 247 19.78 -3.82 5.85
CA ILE A 247 19.17 -4.53 4.73
C ILE A 247 18.83 -6.00 5.02
N LYS A 248 19.68 -6.71 5.78
CA LYS A 248 19.40 -8.08 6.22
C LYS A 248 18.25 -8.18 7.23
N GLU A 249 18.11 -7.18 8.09
CA GLU A 249 16.96 -7.07 8.98
C GLU A 249 15.68 -6.84 8.17
N ASN A 250 15.73 -5.95 7.16
CA ASN A 250 14.60 -5.67 6.28
C ASN A 250 14.12 -6.93 5.53
N GLU A 251 15.04 -7.72 4.97
CA GLU A 251 14.73 -9.01 4.32
C GLU A 251 14.00 -9.98 5.28
N ASN A 252 14.53 -10.12 6.51
CA ASN A 252 13.96 -11.03 7.51
C ASN A 252 12.57 -10.58 7.98
N ILE A 253 12.39 -9.27 8.25
CA ILE A 253 11.10 -8.70 8.64
C ILE A 253 10.08 -8.87 7.50
N MET A 254 10.49 -8.64 6.24
CA MET A 254 9.60 -8.85 5.09
C MET A 254 9.14 -10.31 5.02
N LEU A 255 10.03 -11.30 5.12
CA LEU A 255 9.65 -12.72 5.12
C LEU A 255 8.72 -13.08 6.29
N SER A 256 8.98 -12.53 7.48
CA SER A 256 8.13 -12.73 8.66
C SER A 256 6.72 -12.17 8.42
N ASN A 257 6.63 -10.96 7.89
CA ASN A 257 5.37 -10.29 7.58
C ASN A 257 4.59 -11.01 6.46
N MET A 258 5.28 -11.49 5.41
CA MET A 258 4.66 -12.30 4.36
C MET A 258 4.05 -13.56 4.96
N LYS A 259 4.81 -14.28 5.80
CA LYS A 259 4.32 -15.48 6.48
C LYS A 259 3.12 -15.17 7.39
N MET A 260 3.18 -14.09 8.15
CA MET A 260 2.07 -13.66 9.01
C MET A 260 0.80 -13.39 8.20
N LEU A 261 0.90 -12.75 7.02
CA LEU A 261 -0.24 -12.49 6.14
C LEU A 261 -0.81 -13.78 5.56
N ILE A 262 0.05 -14.69 5.09
CA ILE A 262 -0.34 -15.99 4.52
C ILE A 262 -1.07 -16.85 5.58
N ASP A 263 -0.53 -16.90 6.81
CA ASP A 263 -1.08 -17.76 7.86
C ASP A 263 -2.41 -17.25 8.42
N ASN A 264 -2.64 -15.92 8.40
CA ASN A 264 -3.76 -15.29 9.10
C ASN A 264 -4.87 -14.74 8.21
N GLU A 265 -4.64 -14.58 6.90
CA GLU A 265 -5.61 -13.97 5.97
C GLU A 265 -5.92 -14.89 4.79
N SER A 266 -7.15 -14.81 4.28
CA SER A 266 -7.56 -15.61 3.13
C SER A 266 -6.86 -15.16 1.84
N SER A 267 -6.59 -16.07 0.91
CA SER A 267 -6.00 -15.76 -0.40
C SER A 267 -6.80 -14.68 -1.15
N SER A 268 -8.13 -14.72 -1.10
CA SER A 268 -8.97 -13.69 -1.73
C SER A 268 -8.71 -12.28 -1.17
N TYR A 269 -8.48 -12.16 0.14
CA TYR A 269 -8.15 -10.87 0.76
C TYR A 269 -6.76 -10.38 0.36
N LEU A 270 -5.78 -11.28 0.34
CA LEU A 270 -4.42 -10.98 -0.10
C LEU A 270 -4.41 -10.48 -1.54
N GLU A 271 -5.09 -11.18 -2.45
CA GLU A 271 -5.06 -10.86 -3.88
C GLU A 271 -5.95 -9.67 -4.24
N ASN A 272 -7.22 -9.66 -3.81
CA ASN A 272 -8.21 -8.70 -4.30
C ASN A 272 -8.23 -7.39 -3.52
N VAL A 273 -7.76 -7.40 -2.26
CA VAL A 273 -7.82 -6.21 -1.39
C VAL A 273 -6.42 -5.65 -1.18
N LEU A 274 -5.49 -6.48 -0.70
CA LEU A 274 -4.11 -6.02 -0.49
C LEU A 274 -3.38 -5.84 -1.82
N GLY A 275 -3.76 -6.57 -2.87
CA GLY A 275 -3.06 -6.53 -4.17
C GLY A 275 -1.80 -7.38 -4.17
N LEU A 276 -1.68 -8.32 -3.23
CA LEU A 276 -0.53 -9.20 -3.03
C LEU A 276 -0.77 -10.53 -3.74
N ARG A 277 -0.78 -10.48 -5.08
CA ARG A 277 -1.03 -11.66 -5.92
C ARG A 277 0.11 -12.67 -5.80
N TYR A 278 -0.26 -13.95 -5.64
CA TYR A 278 0.68 -15.07 -5.51
C TYR A 278 1.64 -14.94 -4.30
N LEU A 279 1.20 -14.30 -3.20
CA LEU A 279 2.08 -14.01 -2.06
C LEU A 279 2.77 -15.27 -1.49
N ASP A 280 2.07 -16.40 -1.45
CA ASP A 280 2.61 -17.67 -0.95
C ASP A 280 3.75 -18.21 -1.83
N ASP A 281 3.55 -18.24 -3.14
CA ASP A 281 4.57 -18.62 -4.11
C ASP A 281 5.78 -17.67 -4.04
N ARG A 282 5.53 -16.35 -3.96
CA ARG A 282 6.58 -15.33 -3.82
C ARG A 282 7.37 -15.51 -2.53
N TYR A 283 6.70 -15.83 -1.42
CA TYR A 283 7.34 -16.13 -0.13
C TYR A 283 8.27 -17.34 -0.25
N HIS A 284 7.80 -18.43 -0.86
CA HIS A 284 8.60 -19.62 -1.06
C HIS A 284 9.78 -19.39 -2.01
N TYR A 285 9.58 -18.60 -3.06
CA TYR A 285 10.66 -18.21 -3.97
C TYR A 285 11.76 -17.43 -3.25
N LEU A 286 11.40 -16.37 -2.52
CA LEU A 286 12.35 -15.53 -1.79
C LEU A 286 13.10 -16.32 -0.72
N LYS A 287 12.41 -17.22 0.00
CA LYS A 287 13.03 -18.07 1.01
C LYS A 287 14.06 -19.06 0.41
N LYS A 288 13.80 -19.55 -0.81
CA LYS A 288 14.66 -20.54 -1.48
C LYS A 288 15.82 -19.90 -2.23
N ASN A 289 15.55 -18.82 -2.96
CA ASN A 289 16.50 -18.21 -3.90
C ASN A 289 17.18 -16.96 -3.31
N GLY A 290 16.65 -16.40 -2.21
CA GLY A 290 17.09 -15.12 -1.68
C GLY A 290 16.49 -13.93 -2.44
N PHE A 291 16.84 -12.73 -1.99
CA PHE A 291 16.35 -11.47 -2.55
C PHE A 291 17.22 -11.08 -3.75
N HIS A 292 16.56 -10.86 -4.89
CA HIS A 292 17.18 -10.33 -6.09
C HIS A 292 16.40 -9.10 -6.53
N VAL A 293 17.08 -7.97 -6.62
CA VAL A 293 16.52 -6.70 -7.05
C VAL A 293 16.93 -6.39 -8.49
N TYR A 294 16.08 -5.65 -9.20
CA TYR A 294 16.35 -5.23 -10.57
C TYR A 294 16.10 -3.73 -10.82
N GLY A 295 16.20 -2.93 -9.76
CA GLY A 295 15.98 -1.49 -9.84
C GLY A 295 16.00 -0.86 -8.46
N ALA A 296 15.76 0.45 -8.43
CA ALA A 296 15.45 1.17 -7.22
C ALA A 296 14.64 2.43 -7.51
N VAL A 297 13.85 2.85 -6.53
CA VAL A 297 13.43 4.24 -6.36
C VAL A 297 14.40 4.88 -5.39
N VAL A 298 15.03 5.95 -5.84
CA VAL A 298 15.94 6.76 -5.04
C VAL A 298 15.45 8.19 -4.95
N THR A 299 15.85 8.88 -3.89
CA THR A 299 15.61 10.31 -3.72
C THR A 299 16.88 11.02 -3.31
N GLY A 300 17.04 12.27 -3.72
CA GLY A 300 18.24 13.05 -3.42
C GLY A 300 18.33 14.36 -4.22
N PRO A 301 19.44 15.10 -4.04
CA PRO A 301 19.73 16.29 -4.81
C PRO A 301 19.77 15.98 -6.30
N VAL A 302 19.16 16.82 -7.13
CA VAL A 302 19.10 16.59 -8.58
C VAL A 302 20.47 16.40 -9.22
N LYS A 303 21.50 17.10 -8.71
CA LYS A 303 22.88 16.96 -9.21
C LYS A 303 23.50 15.61 -8.91
N GLU A 304 23.20 15.01 -7.76
CA GLU A 304 23.66 13.67 -7.40
C GLU A 304 22.93 12.61 -8.23
N LEU A 305 21.61 12.74 -8.38
CA LEU A 305 20.81 11.87 -9.24
C LEU A 305 21.28 11.90 -10.71
N LEU A 306 21.70 13.07 -11.21
CA LEU A 306 22.23 13.20 -12.57
C LEU A 306 23.51 12.40 -12.78
N LYS A 307 24.32 12.15 -11.74
CA LYS A 307 25.54 11.35 -11.85
C LYS A 307 25.24 9.86 -12.05
N LEU A 308 24.05 9.38 -11.66
CA LEU A 308 23.63 7.99 -11.83
C LEU A 308 23.54 7.58 -13.31
N LYS A 309 23.40 8.52 -14.23
CA LYS A 309 23.44 8.25 -15.69
C LYS A 309 24.76 7.62 -16.16
N ASN A 310 25.84 7.80 -15.39
CA ASN A 310 27.17 7.29 -15.71
C ASN A 310 27.39 5.87 -15.18
N LEU A 311 26.46 5.33 -14.39
CA LEU A 311 26.51 3.95 -13.92
C LEU A 311 26.06 3.01 -15.05
N ASP A 312 26.90 2.04 -15.38
CA ASP A 312 26.64 1.01 -16.38
C ASP A 312 25.51 0.05 -15.99
N ILE A 313 25.22 -0.03 -14.68
CA ILE A 313 24.10 -0.81 -14.16
C ILE A 313 22.74 -0.15 -14.40
N VAL A 314 22.66 1.17 -14.66
CA VAL A 314 21.39 1.92 -14.72
C VAL A 314 20.78 1.88 -16.12
N GLN A 315 19.50 1.52 -16.20
CA GLN A 315 18.68 1.61 -17.42
C GLN A 315 17.22 1.97 -17.11
N GLY A 316 16.47 2.38 -18.13
CA GLY A 316 15.03 2.64 -17.97
C GLY A 316 14.69 3.66 -16.89
N ALA A 317 15.52 4.71 -16.74
CA ALA A 317 15.31 5.72 -15.72
C ALA A 317 14.00 6.48 -15.98
N GLU A 318 13.22 6.66 -14.92
CA GLU A 318 11.97 7.41 -14.89
C GLU A 318 12.00 8.45 -13.77
N LEU A 319 11.66 9.67 -14.14
CA LEU A 319 11.69 10.82 -13.25
C LEU A 319 10.35 11.00 -12.53
N GLY A 320 10.41 11.16 -11.20
CA GLY A 320 9.28 11.46 -10.35
C GLY A 320 9.00 12.95 -10.21
N LYS A 321 8.44 13.32 -9.06
CA LYS A 321 8.20 14.71 -8.68
C LYS A 321 9.49 15.41 -8.23
N TYR A 322 9.48 16.72 -8.37
CA TYR A 322 10.49 17.64 -7.88
C TYR A 322 9.97 18.39 -6.69
N GLU A 323 10.86 18.71 -5.76
CA GLU A 323 10.59 19.64 -4.67
C GLU A 323 11.73 20.63 -4.48
N TYR A 324 11.42 21.73 -3.79
CA TYR A 324 12.43 22.67 -3.34
C TYR A 324 13.39 22.02 -2.35
N TRP A 325 14.56 22.64 -2.18
CA TRP A 325 15.61 22.11 -1.32
C TRP A 325 15.11 21.79 0.10
N ASN A 326 15.07 20.51 0.42
CA ASN A 326 14.85 19.98 1.77
C ASN A 326 15.93 18.94 2.15
N TRP A 327 17.06 18.96 1.44
CA TRP A 327 18.17 18.03 1.66
C TRP A 327 19.15 18.63 2.65
N THR A 328 18.82 18.54 3.94
CA THR A 328 19.78 18.84 5.01
C THR A 328 20.32 17.52 5.54
N ALA A 329 21.65 17.43 5.65
CA ALA A 329 22.28 16.32 6.36
C ALA A 329 21.69 16.31 7.78
N GLN A 330 21.04 15.20 8.16
CA GLN A 330 20.82 14.94 9.57
C GLN A 330 22.19 14.60 10.15
N ASP A 331 22.71 15.49 10.99
CA ASP A 331 23.83 15.21 11.90
C ASP A 331 23.49 14.05 12.86
#